data_AF-A0A5N8W4M0-F1
#
_entry.id   AF-A0A5N8W4M0-F1
#
_cell.length_a   1.000
_cell.length_b   1.000
_cell.length_c   1.000
_cell.angle_alpha   90.00
_cell.angle_beta   90.00
_cell.angle_gamma   90.00
#
_symmetry.space_group_name_H-M   'P 1'
#
loop_
_entity.id
_entity.type
_entity.pdbx_description
1 polymer ?
#
loop_
_entity_poly.entity_id
_entity_poly.type
_entity_poly.pdbx_seq_one_letter_code
_entity_poly.pdbx_strand_id
1 'polypeptide(L)'
;MEQQEQRTSLRLVVVDPDLDAQCDRVEGDLLAPLAESTRGAPGHHSLFTDGLTAFRRIRTALAEAVSRGPRVLTPNGRWEHEGLRLVDLSRTDTDLLYALLRELSGALVAPQDAPDPSGVVAALNGDAALVGTLARVLSLVDLAPDDDTRALLGAVESATDDEDVRLTYAQEDAWQRLAHRVTMLLTESAPLHRFLY
;
A
#
# COMPACT_ATOMS: atom_id res chain seq x y z
N MET A 1 -28.02 -17.42 5.00
CA MET A 1 -26.65 -17.54 4.47
C MET A 1 -26.01 -16.14 4.49
N GLU A 2 -25.92 -15.53 5.68
CA GLU A 2 -25.54 -14.11 5.86
C GLU A 2 -24.35 -13.96 6.82
N GLN A 3 -23.41 -14.91 6.82
CA GLN A 3 -22.22 -14.87 7.68
C GLN A 3 -20.90 -15.00 6.91
N GLN A 4 -20.91 -14.74 5.59
CA GLN A 4 -19.73 -14.95 4.74
C GLN A 4 -19.24 -13.70 3.99
N GLU A 5 -19.84 -12.53 4.26
CA GLU A 5 -19.43 -11.23 3.72
C GLU A 5 -18.72 -10.31 4.73
N GLN A 6 -18.49 -10.77 5.96
CA GLN A 6 -17.42 -10.26 6.82
C GLN A 6 -16.13 -11.03 6.55
N ARG A 7 -15.69 -11.07 5.29
CA ARG A 7 -14.36 -11.63 4.96
C ARG A 7 -13.31 -10.57 5.29
N THR A 8 -12.89 -10.63 6.55
CA THR A 8 -11.62 -10.16 7.11
C THR A 8 -10.71 -9.37 6.16
N SER A 9 -10.57 -8.10 6.50
CA SER A 9 -9.72 -7.07 5.88
C SER A 9 -8.26 -7.13 6.37
N LEU A 10 -7.83 -8.28 6.90
CA LEU A 10 -6.48 -8.48 7.37
C LEU A 10 -5.53 -8.54 6.17
N ARG A 11 -4.50 -7.70 6.18
CA ARG A 11 -3.46 -7.63 5.17
C ARG A 11 -2.11 -7.85 5.80
N LEU A 12 -1.29 -8.64 5.12
CA LEU A 12 0.13 -8.72 5.39
C LEU A 12 0.80 -7.51 4.75
N VAL A 13 1.51 -6.73 5.55
CA VAL A 13 2.19 -5.51 5.12
C VAL A 13 3.68 -5.62 5.41
N VAL A 14 4.49 -5.08 4.48
CA VAL A 14 5.92 -4.86 4.70
C VAL A 14 6.18 -3.39 5.02
N VAL A 15 6.61 -3.14 6.25
CA VAL A 15 7.06 -1.85 6.77
C VAL A 15 8.56 -1.77 6.59
N ASP A 16 8.98 -1.18 5.48
CA ASP A 16 10.36 -0.80 5.24
C ASP A 16 10.71 0.48 6.03
N PRO A 17 11.97 0.69 6.47
CA PRO A 17 12.41 1.92 7.15
C PRO A 17 12.03 3.23 6.42
N ASP A 18 11.95 3.20 5.09
CA ASP A 18 11.60 4.35 4.27
C ASP A 18 10.08 4.50 4.08
N LEU A 19 9.25 3.55 4.51
CA LEU A 19 7.80 3.57 4.25
C LEU A 19 7.14 4.85 4.79
N ASP A 20 7.50 5.30 5.99
CA ASP A 20 6.90 6.50 6.57
C ASP A 20 7.30 7.76 5.80
N ALA A 21 8.58 7.89 5.43
CA ALA A 21 9.06 8.99 4.59
C ALA A 21 8.42 8.99 3.19
N GLN A 22 8.19 7.81 2.62
CA GLN A 22 7.44 7.67 1.36
C GLN A 22 5.98 8.08 1.53
N CYS A 23 5.35 7.74 2.66
CA CYS A 23 3.98 8.14 2.96
C CYS A 23 3.87 9.66 3.15
N ASP A 24 4.82 10.28 3.85
CA ASP A 24 4.89 11.74 3.99
C ASP A 24 5.00 12.45 2.65
N ARG A 25 5.89 11.97 1.78
CA ARG A 25 6.05 12.51 0.43
C ARG A 25 4.77 12.35 -0.40
N VAL A 26 4.14 11.18 -0.37
CA VAL A 26 2.87 10.95 -1.10
C VAL A 26 1.75 11.84 -0.56
N GLU A 27 1.64 12.02 0.75
CA GLU A 27 0.61 12.88 1.32
C GLU A 27 0.85 14.35 1.00
N GLY A 28 2.05 14.86 1.33
CA GLY A 28 2.38 16.28 1.29
C GLY A 28 2.63 16.81 -0.12
N ASP A 29 3.29 16.02 -0.96
CA ASP A 29 3.76 16.48 -2.27
C ASP A 29 2.83 16.05 -3.41
N LEU A 30 1.98 15.03 -3.20
CA LEU A 30 1.06 14.53 -4.24
C LEU A 30 -0.42 14.70 -3.86
N LEU A 31 -0.90 13.99 -2.84
CA LEU A 31 -2.34 13.86 -2.59
C LEU A 31 -2.97 15.14 -2.03
N ALA A 32 -2.33 15.82 -1.08
CA ALA A 32 -2.86 17.07 -0.52
C ALA A 32 -2.92 18.21 -1.56
N PRO A 33 -1.88 18.46 -2.37
CA PRO A 33 -1.95 19.45 -3.45
C PRO A 33 -3.03 19.13 -4.50
N LEU A 34 -3.20 17.86 -4.87
CA LEU A 34 -4.23 17.43 -5.82
C LEU A 34 -5.65 17.62 -5.28
N ALA A 35 -5.89 17.27 -4.01
CA ALA A 35 -7.18 17.47 -3.36
C ALA A 35 -7.56 18.96 -3.28
N GLU A 36 -6.58 19.84 -3.03
CA GLU A 36 -6.78 21.29 -3.01
C GLU A 36 -7.06 21.84 -4.42
N SER A 37 -6.24 21.47 -5.40
CA SER A 37 -6.31 22.00 -6.77
C SER A 37 -7.61 21.61 -7.49
N THR A 38 -8.20 20.47 -7.12
CA THR A 38 -9.44 19.96 -7.72
C THR A 38 -10.73 20.46 -7.05
N ARG A 39 -10.64 21.30 -6.01
CA ARG A 39 -11.80 21.81 -5.23
C ARG A 39 -12.89 22.52 -6.05
N GLY A 40 -12.57 23.00 -7.25
CA GLY A 40 -13.51 23.63 -8.18
C GLY A 40 -13.95 22.77 -9.38
N ALA A 41 -13.39 21.56 -9.56
CA ALA A 41 -13.63 20.73 -10.74
C ALA A 41 -14.77 19.71 -10.50
N PRO A 42 -15.86 19.72 -11.31
CA PRO A 42 -16.96 18.76 -11.16
C PRO A 42 -16.48 17.31 -11.36
N GLY A 43 -16.85 16.41 -10.44
CA GLY A 43 -16.69 14.95 -10.57
C GLY A 43 -15.35 14.36 -10.14
N HIS A 44 -14.23 15.09 -10.24
CA HIS A 44 -12.91 14.60 -9.82
C HIS A 44 -12.53 14.99 -8.40
N HIS A 45 -13.15 16.06 -7.87
CA HIS A 45 -12.86 16.56 -6.52
C HIS A 45 -13.07 15.50 -5.42
N SER A 46 -14.15 14.71 -5.51
CA SER A 46 -14.43 13.69 -4.51
C SER A 46 -13.38 12.58 -4.52
N LEU A 47 -12.92 12.13 -5.69
CA LEU A 47 -11.91 11.07 -5.79
C LEU A 47 -10.61 11.43 -5.06
N PHE A 48 -10.07 12.64 -5.29
CA PHE A 48 -8.82 13.05 -4.65
C PHE A 48 -8.99 13.36 -3.16
N THR A 49 -10.12 13.94 -2.75
CA THR A 49 -10.39 14.26 -1.35
C THR A 49 -10.67 13.01 -0.52
N ASP A 50 -11.47 12.08 -1.06
CA ASP A 50 -11.76 10.80 -0.44
C ASP A 50 -10.51 9.92 -0.45
N GLY A 51 -9.73 9.94 -1.53
CA GLY A 51 -8.46 9.23 -1.65
C GLY A 51 -7.42 9.69 -0.62
N LEU A 52 -7.29 11.01 -0.39
CA LEU A 52 -6.45 11.54 0.68
C LEU A 52 -6.91 11.08 2.06
N THR A 53 -8.23 11.08 2.30
CA THR A 53 -8.80 10.57 3.55
C THR A 53 -8.50 9.08 3.76
N ALA A 54 -8.70 8.26 2.74
CA ALA A 54 -8.38 6.83 2.76
C ALA A 54 -6.89 6.59 2.99
N PHE A 55 -6.02 7.36 2.33
CA PHE A 55 -4.57 7.28 2.54
C PHE A 55 -4.18 7.53 4.00
N ARG A 56 -4.73 8.58 4.62
CA ARG A 56 -4.49 8.91 6.04
C ARG A 56 -4.97 7.84 7.00
N ARG A 57 -6.11 7.20 6.71
CA ARG A 57 -6.62 6.06 7.49
C ARG A 57 -5.67 4.88 7.40
N ILE A 58 -5.22 4.53 6.20
CA ILE A 58 -4.22 3.47 5.99
C ILE A 58 -2.93 3.80 6.74
N ARG A 59 -2.40 5.03 6.66
CA ARG A 59 -1.23 5.46 7.43
C ARG A 59 -1.41 5.28 8.94
N THR A 60 -2.58 5.63 9.47
CA THR A 60 -2.88 5.48 10.89
C THR A 60 -2.90 4.00 11.29
N ALA A 61 -3.57 3.14 10.51
CA ALA A 61 -3.59 1.70 10.74
C ALA A 61 -2.19 1.08 10.68
N LEU A 62 -1.35 1.54 9.74
CA LEU A 62 0.05 1.12 9.64
C LEU A 62 0.85 1.49 10.91
N ALA A 63 0.74 2.74 11.37
CA ALA A 63 1.41 3.20 12.57
C ALA A 63 0.97 2.41 13.82
N GLU A 64 -0.33 2.12 13.94
CA GLU A 64 -0.86 1.28 15.01
C GLU A 64 -0.26 -0.13 14.97
N ALA A 65 -0.25 -0.77 13.79
CA ALA A 65 0.33 -2.09 13.61
C ALA A 65 1.84 -2.15 13.89
N VAL A 66 2.59 -1.11 13.52
CA VAL A 66 4.02 -1.00 13.85
C VAL A 66 4.24 -0.90 15.35
N SER A 67 3.40 -0.11 16.03
CA SER A 67 3.56 0.18 17.47
C SER A 67 3.09 -0.93 18.40
N ARG A 68 2.09 -1.72 18.00
CA ARG A 68 1.38 -2.68 18.88
C ARG A 68 1.22 -4.07 18.29
N GLY A 69 1.61 -4.30 17.04
CA GLY A 69 1.49 -5.60 16.41
C GLY A 69 2.46 -6.64 17.00
N PRO A 70 2.11 -7.94 16.93
CA PRO A 70 3.01 -9.01 17.33
C PRO A 70 4.29 -8.98 16.49
N ARG A 71 5.44 -9.29 17.10
CA ARG A 71 6.71 -9.38 16.37
C ARG A 71 6.74 -10.69 15.59
N VAL A 72 7.29 -10.67 14.38
CA VAL A 72 7.50 -11.89 13.61
C VAL A 72 8.92 -12.35 13.81
N LEU A 73 9.12 -13.54 14.39
CA LEU A 73 10.41 -14.08 14.75
C LEU A 73 10.82 -15.23 13.83
N THR A 74 12.12 -15.31 13.57
CA THR A 74 12.79 -16.45 12.91
C THR A 74 12.47 -17.78 13.60
N PRO A 75 12.66 -18.93 12.93
CA PRO A 75 12.36 -20.24 13.50
C PRO A 75 13.11 -20.61 14.78
N ASN A 76 14.21 -19.93 15.11
CA ASN A 76 14.93 -20.13 16.36
C ASN A 76 14.52 -19.14 17.47
N GLY A 77 13.63 -18.18 17.18
CA GLY A 77 13.13 -17.16 18.11
C GLY A 77 14.16 -16.09 18.49
N ARG A 78 15.33 -16.04 17.84
CA ARG A 78 16.43 -15.14 18.23
C ARG A 78 16.39 -13.80 17.51
N TRP A 79 15.88 -13.79 16.29
CA TRP A 79 15.85 -12.61 15.44
C TRP A 79 14.42 -12.30 15.02
N GLU A 80 14.09 -11.01 15.02
CA GLU A 80 12.86 -10.50 14.45
C GLU A 80 13.06 -10.25 12.95
N HIS A 81 12.04 -10.56 12.16
CA HIS A 81 11.86 -10.04 10.81
C HIS A 81 11.26 -8.64 10.92
N GLU A 82 12.15 -7.65 11.02
CA GLU A 82 11.75 -6.25 11.00
C GLU A 82 10.91 -5.98 9.75
N GLY A 83 9.79 -5.30 9.95
CA GLY A 83 8.93 -4.85 8.87
C GLY A 83 7.72 -5.72 8.55
N LEU A 84 7.66 -7.00 8.94
CA LEU A 84 6.44 -7.78 8.67
C LEU A 84 5.36 -7.48 9.72
N ARG A 85 4.22 -6.93 9.29
CA ARG A 85 3.10 -6.58 10.17
C ARG A 85 1.77 -7.05 9.58
N LEU A 86 0.82 -7.36 10.46
CA LEU A 86 -0.58 -7.47 10.07
C LEU A 86 -1.27 -6.13 10.30
N VAL A 87 -2.08 -5.75 9.32
CA VAL A 87 -2.85 -4.52 9.37
C VAL A 87 -4.26 -4.84 8.90
N ASP A 88 -5.25 -4.40 9.67
CA ASP A 88 -6.62 -4.39 9.20
C ASP A 88 -6.80 -3.18 8.26
N LEU A 89 -6.88 -3.45 6.96
CA LEU A 89 -7.03 -2.43 5.93
C LEU A 89 -8.39 -2.57 5.25
N SER A 90 -9.19 -1.51 5.35
CA SER A 90 -10.45 -1.38 4.64
C SER A 90 -10.24 -1.62 3.14
N ARG A 91 -10.87 -2.67 2.61
CA ARG A 91 -10.88 -2.94 1.17
C ARG A 91 -11.36 -1.73 0.37
N THR A 92 -12.37 -1.03 0.88
CA THR A 92 -12.89 0.20 0.25
C THR A 92 -11.82 1.27 0.14
N ASP A 93 -11.01 1.44 1.19
CA ASP A 93 -9.94 2.45 1.21
C ASP A 93 -8.83 2.07 0.22
N THR A 94 -8.44 0.79 0.17
CA THR A 94 -7.45 0.27 -0.80
C THR A 94 -7.96 0.38 -2.25
N ASP A 95 -9.20 -0.02 -2.53
CA ASP A 95 -9.82 0.07 -3.86
C ASP A 95 -9.88 1.53 -4.33
N LEU A 96 -10.17 2.47 -3.42
CA LEU A 96 -10.16 3.90 -3.71
C LEU A 96 -8.77 4.43 -4.07
N LEU A 97 -7.73 4.00 -3.36
CA LEU A 97 -6.36 4.37 -3.69
C LEU A 97 -5.90 3.77 -5.02
N TYR A 98 -6.36 2.57 -5.38
CA TYR A 98 -6.10 2.00 -6.71
C TYR A 98 -6.81 2.77 -7.82
N ALA A 99 -8.06 3.18 -7.61
CA ALA A 99 -8.77 4.04 -8.55
C ALA A 99 -8.02 5.37 -8.75
N LEU A 100 -7.55 5.98 -7.66
CA LEU A 100 -6.75 7.20 -7.70
C LEU A 100 -5.42 6.99 -8.45
N LEU A 101 -4.69 5.90 -8.16
CA LEU A 101 -3.45 5.58 -8.87
C LEU A 101 -3.68 5.38 -10.38
N ARG A 102 -4.80 4.74 -10.76
CA ARG A 102 -5.18 4.54 -12.17
C ARG A 102 -5.44 5.88 -12.87
N GLU A 103 -6.18 6.78 -12.26
CA GLU A 103 -6.41 8.12 -12.81
C GLU A 103 -5.10 8.91 -12.97
N LEU A 104 -4.23 8.88 -11.96
CA LEU A 104 -2.91 9.53 -12.04
C LEU A 104 -2.02 8.93 -13.12
N SER A 105 -2.00 7.61 -13.24
CA SER A 105 -1.22 6.91 -14.27
C SER A 105 -1.76 7.22 -15.67
N GLY A 106 -3.08 7.31 -15.82
CA GLY A 106 -3.73 7.74 -17.05
C GLY A 106 -3.37 9.18 -17.44
N ALA A 107 -3.33 10.09 -16.46
CA ALA A 107 -2.92 11.48 -16.68
C ALA A 107 -1.46 11.60 -17.14
N LEU A 108 -0.55 10.74 -16.66
CA LEU A 108 0.86 10.73 -17.08
C LEU A 108 1.07 10.31 -18.54
N VAL A 109 0.19 9.48 -19.09
CA VAL A 109 0.30 8.97 -20.46
C VAL A 109 -0.65 9.66 -21.44
N ALA A 110 -1.50 10.57 -20.95
CA ALA A 110 -2.42 11.33 -21.78
C ALA A 110 -1.64 12.26 -22.74
N PRO A 111 -2.10 12.43 -24.00
CA PRO A 111 -1.51 13.40 -24.91
C PRO A 111 -1.57 14.81 -24.32
N GLN A 112 -0.50 15.59 -24.46
CA GLN A 112 -0.42 16.95 -23.89
C GLN A 112 -1.47 17.93 -24.44
N ASP A 113 -2.01 17.65 -25.64
CA ASP A 113 -3.05 18.46 -26.28
C ASP A 113 -4.47 17.98 -25.97
N ALA A 114 -4.62 16.92 -25.16
CA ALA A 114 -5.94 16.43 -24.76
C ALA A 114 -6.59 17.44 -23.79
N PRO A 115 -7.92 17.66 -23.89
CA PRO A 115 -8.63 18.45 -22.89
C PRO A 115 -8.43 17.84 -21.49
N ASP A 116 -7.98 18.65 -20.53
CA ASP A 116 -7.86 18.28 -19.11
C ASP A 116 -8.96 18.98 -18.29
N PRO A 117 -10.23 18.57 -18.40
CA PRO A 117 -11.33 19.19 -17.67
C PRO A 117 -11.24 18.98 -16.15
N SER A 118 -10.41 18.04 -15.69
CA SER A 118 -10.19 17.76 -14.27
C SER A 118 -9.06 18.60 -13.67
N GLY A 119 -8.19 19.18 -14.50
CA GLY A 119 -7.01 19.94 -14.07
C GLY A 119 -5.92 19.05 -13.46
N VAL A 120 -6.05 17.72 -13.58
CA VAL A 120 -5.17 16.74 -12.93
C VAL A 120 -3.82 16.70 -13.62
N VAL A 121 -3.77 16.79 -14.96
CA VAL A 121 -2.50 16.80 -15.71
C VAL A 121 -1.70 18.04 -15.32
N ALA A 122 -2.37 19.19 -15.25
CA ALA A 122 -1.75 20.44 -14.82
C ALA A 122 -1.26 20.38 -13.36
N ALA A 123 -2.08 19.86 -12.45
CA ALA A 123 -1.73 19.76 -11.04
C ALA A 123 -0.63 18.74 -10.74
N LEU A 124 -0.56 17.66 -11.54
CA LEU A 124 0.48 16.64 -11.42
C LEU A 124 1.84 17.13 -11.96
N ASN A 125 1.84 18.13 -12.84
CA ASN A 125 3.03 18.72 -13.45
C ASN A 125 4.01 17.68 -14.04
N GLY A 126 3.50 16.54 -14.48
CA GLY A 126 4.29 15.43 -15.03
C GLY A 126 5.17 14.69 -14.01
N ASP A 127 4.92 14.80 -12.70
CA ASP A 127 5.72 14.15 -11.67
C ASP A 127 5.44 12.64 -11.57
N ALA A 128 5.99 11.89 -12.52
CA ALA A 128 5.91 10.44 -12.55
C ALA A 128 6.62 9.77 -11.36
N ALA A 129 7.55 10.47 -10.70
CA ALA A 129 8.26 9.92 -9.54
C ALA A 129 7.35 9.86 -8.31
N LEU A 130 6.51 10.87 -8.09
CA LEU A 130 5.51 10.87 -7.02
C LEU A 130 4.43 9.80 -7.24
N VAL A 131 3.91 9.66 -8.46
CA VAL A 131 2.96 8.58 -8.78
C VAL A 131 3.61 7.20 -8.62
N GLY A 132 4.87 7.05 -9.02
CA GLY A 132 5.66 5.84 -8.77
C GLY A 132 5.86 5.56 -7.28
N THR A 133 6.00 6.60 -6.46
CA THR A 133 6.11 6.47 -4.99
C THR A 133 4.77 6.00 -4.39
N LEU A 134 3.64 6.55 -4.84
CA LEU A 134 2.31 6.05 -4.43
C LEU A 134 2.11 4.57 -4.82
N ALA A 135 2.48 4.20 -6.05
CA ALA A 135 2.40 2.82 -6.52
C ALA A 135 3.26 1.86 -5.67
N ARG A 136 4.44 2.32 -5.24
CA ARG A 136 5.33 1.58 -4.35
C ARG A 136 4.71 1.41 -2.97
N VAL A 137 4.19 2.48 -2.35
CA VAL A 137 3.48 2.41 -1.06
C VAL A 137 2.33 1.41 -1.16
N LEU A 138 1.50 1.50 -2.21
CA LEU A 138 0.41 0.55 -2.43
C LEU A 138 0.88 -0.90 -2.58
N SER A 139 2.02 -1.11 -3.21
CA SER A 139 2.60 -2.45 -3.36
C SER A 139 3.17 -3.03 -2.05
N LEU A 140 3.51 -2.20 -1.07
CA LEU A 140 3.96 -2.62 0.26
C LEU A 140 2.80 -2.92 1.20
N VAL A 141 1.67 -2.22 1.05
CA VAL A 141 0.48 -2.34 1.91
C VAL A 141 -0.56 -3.33 1.38
N ASP A 142 -0.56 -3.61 0.08
CA ASP A 142 -1.42 -4.62 -0.55
C ASP A 142 -0.58 -5.56 -1.41
N LEU A 143 0.06 -6.51 -0.71
CA LEU A 143 0.87 -7.55 -1.34
C LEU A 143 0.00 -8.45 -2.22
N ALA A 144 0.55 -8.86 -3.37
CA ALA A 144 -0.14 -9.78 -4.26
C ALA A 144 -0.39 -11.13 -3.55
N PRO A 145 -1.62 -11.67 -3.58
CA PRO A 145 -1.91 -12.96 -2.96
C PRO A 145 -1.25 -14.09 -3.78
N ASP A 146 -0.38 -14.85 -3.12
CA ASP A 146 0.36 -15.99 -3.64
C ASP A 146 0.57 -17.05 -2.53
N ASP A 147 1.30 -18.13 -2.82
CA ASP A 147 1.56 -19.18 -1.83
C ASP A 147 2.34 -18.66 -0.61
N ASP A 148 3.29 -17.74 -0.83
CA ASP A 148 4.14 -17.24 0.24
C ASP A 148 3.35 -16.31 1.18
N THR A 149 2.62 -15.34 0.62
CA THR A 149 1.79 -14.40 1.38
C THR A 149 0.65 -15.12 2.10
N ARG A 150 0.07 -16.18 1.53
CA ARG A 150 -0.90 -17.04 2.24
C ARG A 150 -0.27 -17.82 3.39
N ALA A 151 0.92 -18.39 3.20
CA ALA A 151 1.62 -19.13 4.24
C ALA A 151 1.98 -18.22 5.42
N LEU A 152 2.41 -16.99 5.14
CA LEU A 152 2.76 -15.98 6.14
C LEU A 152 1.51 -15.42 6.83
N LEU A 153 0.47 -15.06 6.08
CA LEU A 153 -0.80 -14.60 6.65
C LEU A 153 -1.37 -15.63 7.62
N GLY A 154 -1.43 -16.91 7.21
CA GLY A 154 -1.90 -17.99 8.08
C GLY A 154 -1.03 -18.21 9.33
N ALA A 155 0.28 -17.94 9.24
CA ALA A 155 1.17 -18.00 10.40
C ALA A 155 0.78 -16.95 11.44
N VAL A 156 0.54 -15.71 10.99
CA VAL A 156 0.24 -14.61 11.89
C VAL A 156 -1.21 -14.65 12.38
N GLU A 157 -2.17 -15.08 11.55
CA GLU A 157 -3.57 -15.31 11.97
C GLU A 157 -3.70 -16.43 13.02
N SER A 158 -2.80 -17.41 13.01
CA SER A 158 -2.82 -18.50 13.98
C SER A 158 -2.19 -18.12 15.33
N ALA A 159 -1.54 -16.96 15.42
CA ALA A 159 -1.03 -16.45 16.69
C ALA A 159 -2.18 -15.89 17.53
N THR A 160 -2.21 -16.23 18.81
CA THR A 160 -3.15 -15.63 19.75
C THR A 160 -2.77 -14.19 20.03
N ASP A 161 -3.77 -13.34 20.30
CA ASP A 161 -3.55 -11.96 20.73
C ASP A 161 -2.53 -11.92 21.88
N ASP A 162 -1.51 -11.05 21.75
CA ASP A 162 -0.32 -10.88 22.61
C ASP A 162 0.89 -11.83 22.42
N GLU A 163 0.86 -12.81 21.51
CA GLU A 163 2.05 -13.65 21.25
C GLU A 163 2.85 -13.23 20.00
N ASP A 164 4.17 -13.12 20.16
CA ASP A 164 5.10 -13.01 19.03
C ASP A 164 4.97 -14.24 18.12
N VAL A 165 4.96 -14.01 16.81
CA VAL A 165 4.74 -15.05 15.79
C VAL A 165 6.04 -15.68 15.40
N ARG A 166 6.27 -16.93 15.82
CA ARG A 166 7.45 -17.69 15.43
C ARG A 166 7.20 -18.46 14.14
N LEU A 167 7.92 -18.11 13.09
CA LEU A 167 7.83 -18.81 11.80
C LEU A 167 8.40 -20.23 11.89
N THR A 168 7.79 -21.15 11.15
CA THR A 168 8.41 -22.45 10.82
C THR A 168 9.48 -22.27 9.75
N TYR A 169 10.35 -23.26 9.54
CA TYR A 169 11.35 -23.22 8.46
C TYR A 169 10.72 -23.03 7.06
N ALA A 170 9.56 -23.63 6.80
CA ALA A 170 8.87 -23.45 5.52
C ALA A 170 8.33 -22.02 5.36
N GLN A 171 7.86 -21.40 6.44
CA GLN A 171 7.41 -20.00 6.44
C GLN A 171 8.59 -19.02 6.36
N GLU A 172 9.74 -19.34 6.95
CA GLU A 172 10.98 -18.60 6.77
C GLU A 172 11.40 -18.56 5.28
N ASP A 173 11.36 -19.72 4.60
CA ASP A 173 11.67 -19.76 3.17
C ASP A 173 10.69 -18.92 2.34
N ALA A 174 9.40 -18.91 2.73
CA ALA A 174 8.38 -18.05 2.12
C ALA A 174 8.66 -16.57 2.37
N TRP A 175 9.05 -16.21 3.60
CA TRP A 175 9.47 -14.86 3.95
C TRP A 175 10.66 -14.40 3.10
N GLN A 176 11.70 -15.22 2.96
CA GLN A 176 12.88 -14.86 2.17
C GLN A 176 12.54 -14.61 0.70
N ARG A 177 11.67 -15.45 0.11
CA ARG A 177 11.17 -15.23 -1.26
C ARG A 177 10.36 -13.95 -1.38
N LEU A 178 9.48 -13.67 -0.42
CA LEU A 178 8.70 -12.43 -0.38
C LEU A 178 9.60 -11.20 -0.23
N ALA A 179 10.50 -11.20 0.75
CA ALA A 179 11.45 -10.13 1.00
C ALA A 179 12.29 -9.84 -0.25
N HIS A 180 12.77 -10.88 -0.93
CA HIS A 180 13.47 -10.72 -2.20
C HIS A 180 12.59 -10.03 -3.26
N ARG A 181 11.34 -10.45 -3.46
CA ARG A 181 10.41 -9.79 -4.41
C ARG A 181 10.17 -8.33 -4.04
N VAL A 182 10.00 -8.02 -2.76
CA VAL A 182 9.81 -6.64 -2.27
C VAL A 182 11.06 -5.81 -2.51
N THR A 183 12.26 -6.32 -2.20
CA THR A 183 13.52 -5.63 -2.51
C THR A 183 13.64 -5.34 -4.00
N MET A 184 13.30 -6.29 -4.87
CA MET A 184 13.31 -6.06 -6.32
C MET A 184 12.31 -4.96 -6.71
N LEU A 185 11.10 -4.94 -6.14
CA LEU A 185 10.13 -3.87 -6.37
C LEU A 185 10.59 -2.49 -5.89
N LEU A 186 11.34 -2.44 -4.79
CA LEU A 186 11.87 -1.19 -4.24
C LEU A 186 13.09 -0.67 -5.02
N THR A 187 13.92 -1.57 -5.52
CA THR A 187 15.20 -1.25 -6.19
C THR A 187 15.08 -1.13 -7.71
N GLU A 188 14.14 -1.81 -8.35
CA GLU A 188 13.85 -1.63 -9.78
C GLU A 188 12.94 -0.41 -10.01
N SER A 189 13.35 0.48 -10.90
CA SER A 189 12.74 1.79 -11.17
C SER A 189 11.34 1.76 -11.83
N ALA A 190 10.61 0.65 -11.78
CA ALA A 190 9.39 0.43 -12.55
C ALA A 190 8.15 -0.11 -11.80
N PRO A 191 7.78 0.36 -10.59
CA PRO A 191 6.51 -0.05 -9.94
C PRO A 191 5.27 0.24 -10.83
N LEU A 192 5.35 1.26 -11.69
CA LEU A 192 4.25 1.68 -12.56
C LEU A 192 3.86 0.62 -13.60
N HIS A 193 4.78 -0.24 -14.05
CA HIS A 193 4.47 -1.23 -15.10
C HIS A 193 3.38 -2.23 -14.68
N ARG A 194 3.20 -2.49 -13.38
CA ARG A 194 2.12 -3.35 -12.86
C ARG A 194 0.73 -2.72 -12.98
N PHE A 195 0.65 -1.40 -13.08
CA PHE A 195 -0.61 -0.64 -13.06
C PHE A 195 -0.97 -0.04 -14.43
N LEU A 196 -0.13 -0.26 -15.44
CA LEU A 196 -0.32 0.22 -16.81
C LEU A 196 -0.92 -0.83 -17.76
N TYR A 197 -1.27 -2.04 -17.27
CA TYR A 197 -1.89 -3.12 -18.04
C TYR A 197 -3.23 -3.58 -17.45
#